data_AF-A0A5D6YD66-F1
#
_entry.id   AF-A0A5D6YD66-F1
#
_cell.length_a   1.000
_cell.length_b   1.000
_cell.length_c   1.000
_cell.angle_alpha   90.00
_cell.angle_beta   90.00
_cell.angle_gamma   90.00
#
_symmetry.space_group_name_H-M   'P 1'
#
loop_
_entity.id
_entity.type
_entity.pdbx_description
1 polymer ?
#
loop_
_entity_poly.entity_id
_entity_poly.type
_entity_poly.pdbx_seq_one_letter_code
_entity_poly.pdbx_strand_id
1 'polypeptide(L)'
;MPATEVSPALRRRLSDDARELLRSAFGIQSDARGATSSLATSRSFTPASSPTRFSVKHLTFAERLQNFRGLIRLELPDLGDAASACVHLRIAVSGMSYLLRYQVDSIDAEVSVLNKAGSITSWISTADGQHTQLRTFLQASPSPLDECARITSLVDILEFLDLFDVFRASLSAQSVLSPRRTRDGSGFKRETLRATSDKNAYVFVFDKTDGHPVMATQTVRANLLESSISSGGQPKKLRMVVEDYVRFEDDAQLEPPAGIKSDVELMVDTAMACFSQWDAASQQRVMRVFDVTDRDNDGCVSGADVYEQLVAAGQSELQSTTIVIEMSRLLCDSADPAEEFKFYKFAGFWITMLADGFRVSDPANARSVCASFERLFLGTDAVDLGDDLGGDFDAA
;
A
#
# COMPACT_ATOMS: atom_id res chain seq x y z
N MET A 1 -26.96 -10.85 -8.08
CA MET A 1 -25.91 -11.82 -8.46
C MET A 1 -25.13 -12.16 -7.20
N PRO A 2 -24.86 -13.43 -6.88
CA PRO A 2 -24.27 -13.77 -5.59
C PRO A 2 -22.79 -13.39 -5.53
N ALA A 3 -22.35 -13.02 -4.34
CA ALA A 3 -21.02 -12.51 -4.01
C ALA A 3 -19.91 -13.55 -4.24
N THR A 4 -19.28 -13.54 -5.43
CA THR A 4 -18.03 -14.28 -5.70
C THR A 4 -17.07 -13.48 -6.58
N GLU A 5 -16.95 -12.16 -6.37
CA GLU A 5 -16.20 -11.25 -7.26
C GLU A 5 -14.74 -10.98 -6.86
N VAL A 6 -14.16 -11.77 -5.95
CA VAL A 6 -12.72 -11.66 -5.62
C VAL A 6 -12.12 -13.04 -5.47
N SER A 7 -11.04 -13.34 -6.21
CA SER A 7 -10.32 -14.60 -6.04
C SER A 7 -9.74 -14.66 -4.61
N PRO A 8 -9.84 -15.79 -3.90
CA PRO A 8 -9.31 -15.92 -2.54
C PRO A 8 -7.81 -15.59 -2.40
N ALA A 9 -7.06 -15.72 -3.50
CA ALA A 9 -5.62 -15.43 -3.54
C ALA A 9 -5.33 -13.92 -3.56
N LEU A 10 -6.11 -13.13 -4.31
CA LEU A 10 -5.98 -11.67 -4.33
C LEU A 10 -6.46 -11.05 -3.02
N ARG A 11 -7.56 -11.60 -2.46
CA ARG A 11 -8.07 -11.24 -1.13
C ARG A 11 -7.07 -11.54 -0.02
N ARG A 12 -6.35 -12.66 -0.11
CA ARG A 12 -5.25 -12.99 0.81
C ARG A 12 -4.08 -12.04 0.61
N ARG A 13 -3.57 -11.82 -0.60
CA ARG A 13 -2.42 -10.91 -0.83
C ARG A 13 -2.67 -9.48 -0.33
N LEU A 14 -3.77 -8.83 -0.73
CA LEU A 14 -4.09 -7.46 -0.30
C LEU A 14 -4.40 -7.36 1.20
N SER A 15 -5.06 -8.38 1.75
CA SER A 15 -5.31 -8.46 3.18
C SER A 15 -4.05 -8.83 3.97
N ASP A 16 -3.12 -9.60 3.41
CA ASP A 16 -1.88 -10.03 4.04
C ASP A 16 -0.87 -8.90 4.02
N ASP A 17 -0.82 -8.04 2.98
CA ASP A 17 0.01 -6.83 2.96
C ASP A 17 -0.50 -5.77 3.95
N ALA A 18 -1.81 -5.52 3.98
CA ALA A 18 -2.42 -4.63 4.99
C ALA A 18 -2.28 -5.21 6.41
N ARG A 19 -2.40 -6.54 6.58
CA ARG A 19 -2.16 -7.22 7.86
C ARG A 19 -0.68 -7.29 8.21
N GLU A 20 0.25 -7.36 7.27
CA GLU A 20 1.69 -7.37 7.54
C GLU A 20 2.13 -5.98 7.99
N LEU A 21 1.59 -4.92 7.37
CA LEU A 21 1.74 -3.55 7.82
C LEU A 21 1.14 -3.34 9.23
N LEU A 22 -0.08 -3.80 9.49
CA LEU A 22 -0.65 -3.72 10.84
C LEU A 22 0.01 -4.67 11.86
N ARG A 23 0.45 -5.89 11.48
CA ARG A 23 1.17 -6.84 12.36
C ARG A 23 2.54 -6.30 12.74
N SER A 24 3.20 -5.55 11.84
CA SER A 24 4.41 -4.79 12.16
C SER A 24 4.12 -3.71 13.22
N ALA A 25 2.93 -3.09 13.19
CA ALA A 25 2.45 -2.16 14.21
C ALA A 25 2.00 -2.85 15.51
N PHE A 26 1.49 -4.09 15.46
CA PHE A 26 1.15 -4.92 16.63
C PHE A 26 2.38 -5.50 17.34
N GLY A 27 3.61 -5.20 16.90
CA GLY A 27 4.83 -5.69 17.55
C GLY A 27 4.99 -7.21 17.51
N ILE A 28 4.28 -7.92 16.62
CA ILE A 28 4.56 -9.33 16.33
C ILE A 28 5.73 -9.37 15.35
N GLN A 29 6.88 -8.85 15.77
CA GLN A 29 8.16 -9.20 15.18
C GLN A 29 8.76 -10.27 16.08
N SER A 30 9.07 -11.44 15.50
CA SER A 30 10.12 -12.28 16.06
C SER A 30 11.39 -11.43 16.12
N ASP A 31 11.79 -11.07 17.34
CA ASP A 31 13.07 -10.47 17.73
C ASP A 31 13.96 -9.93 16.59
N ALA A 32 13.82 -8.64 16.29
CA ALA A 32 14.93 -7.87 15.73
C ALA A 32 14.84 -6.41 16.18
N ARG A 33 15.77 -6.05 17.06
CA ARG A 33 15.92 -4.74 17.71
C ARG A 33 16.06 -3.58 16.70
N GLY A 34 15.18 -2.60 16.87
CA GLY A 34 15.53 -1.18 17.03
C GLY A 34 15.84 -0.36 15.78
N ALA A 35 14.92 0.53 15.40
CA ALA A 35 15.27 1.89 14.92
C ALA A 35 14.06 2.82 15.10
N THR A 36 14.36 4.00 15.62
CA THR A 36 13.46 4.99 16.22
C THR A 36 12.70 5.85 15.22
N SER A 37 11.51 6.28 15.68
CA SER A 37 10.69 7.40 15.22
C SER A 37 11.47 8.61 14.69
N SER A 38 10.99 9.22 13.60
CA SER A 38 11.19 10.66 13.39
C SER A 38 9.91 11.33 12.89
N LEU A 39 9.36 12.14 13.78
CA LEU A 39 8.27 13.09 13.64
C LEU A 39 8.32 13.93 12.35
N ALA A 40 7.13 14.19 11.82
CA ALA A 40 6.81 15.25 10.88
C ALA A 40 7.31 16.62 11.39
N THR A 41 7.97 17.37 10.51
CA THR A 41 8.23 18.81 10.71
C THR A 41 7.50 19.57 9.61
N SER A 42 6.37 20.14 9.97
CA SER A 42 5.60 21.10 9.19
C SER A 42 6.39 22.40 9.01
N ARG A 43 6.52 22.89 7.77
CA ARG A 43 6.94 24.27 7.47
C ARG A 43 6.03 24.88 6.41
N SER A 44 5.49 26.04 6.76
CA SER A 44 4.63 26.89 5.95
C SER A 44 5.36 27.43 4.71
N PHE A 45 4.70 27.40 3.56
CA PHE A 45 5.14 28.05 2.33
C PHE A 45 4.47 29.42 2.14
N THR A 46 5.24 30.37 1.59
CA THR A 46 4.72 31.58 0.94
C THR A 46 5.01 31.47 -0.56
N PRO A 47 4.14 31.97 -1.46
CA PRO A 47 4.29 31.74 -2.89
C PRO A 47 5.03 32.89 -3.57
N ALA A 48 6.04 32.58 -4.39
CA ALA A 48 6.54 33.52 -5.41
C ALA A 48 7.27 32.83 -6.58
N SER A 49 6.57 32.79 -7.73
CA SER A 49 7.03 33.11 -9.10
C SER A 49 8.19 32.35 -9.78
N SER A 50 7.83 31.76 -10.93
CA SER A 50 8.61 31.50 -12.17
C SER A 50 9.56 30.28 -12.18
N PRO A 51 9.59 29.49 -13.29
CA PRO A 51 10.29 28.21 -13.32
C PRO A 51 11.79 28.42 -13.53
N THR A 52 12.53 28.56 -12.44
CA THR A 52 13.99 28.41 -12.47
C THR A 52 14.32 26.93 -12.67
N ARG A 53 15.10 26.59 -13.70
CA ARG A 53 15.70 25.24 -13.82
C ARG A 53 16.58 24.99 -12.59
N PHE A 54 16.02 24.31 -11.59
CA PHE A 54 16.72 23.99 -10.35
C PHE A 54 17.85 23.00 -10.63
N SER A 55 19.04 23.30 -10.10
CA SER A 55 20.17 22.37 -10.11
C SER A 55 19.88 21.23 -9.13
N VAL A 56 19.49 20.07 -9.67
CA VAL A 56 19.14 18.83 -8.95
C VAL A 56 20.27 18.37 -8.00
N LYS A 57 21.51 18.78 -8.27
CA LYS A 57 22.68 18.47 -7.44
C LYS A 57 22.60 18.89 -5.99
N HIS A 58 21.90 19.99 -5.69
CA HIS A 58 21.85 20.52 -4.31
C HIS A 58 20.87 19.77 -3.42
N LEU A 59 20.02 18.93 -4.02
CA LEU A 59 19.08 18.09 -3.32
C LEU A 59 19.80 16.89 -2.68
N THR A 60 19.33 16.50 -1.51
CA THR A 60 19.62 15.21 -0.90
C THR A 60 19.19 14.09 -1.84
N PHE A 61 19.74 12.89 -1.62
CA PHE A 61 19.44 11.74 -2.47
C PHE A 61 17.94 11.39 -2.49
N ALA A 62 17.27 11.43 -1.33
CA ALA A 62 15.84 11.17 -1.25
C ALA A 62 15.01 12.22 -2.00
N GLU A 63 15.34 13.52 -1.88
CA GLU A 63 14.63 14.60 -2.58
C GLU A 63 14.74 14.51 -4.12
N ARG A 64 15.75 13.83 -4.64
CA ARG A 64 15.90 13.58 -6.09
C ARG A 64 14.94 12.51 -6.59
N LEU A 65 14.46 11.63 -5.71
CA LEU A 65 13.45 10.61 -6.00
C LEU A 65 12.03 11.08 -5.70
N GLN A 66 11.83 12.36 -5.37
CA GLN A 66 10.52 12.98 -5.15
C GLN A 66 10.21 14.01 -6.24
N ASN A 67 8.91 14.24 -6.45
CA ASN A 67 8.35 15.30 -7.29
C ASN A 67 8.93 15.30 -8.71
N PHE A 68 8.91 14.12 -9.33
CA PHE A 68 9.42 13.94 -10.68
C PHE A 68 8.46 13.13 -11.55
N ARG A 69 8.57 13.34 -12.85
CA ARG A 69 8.00 12.47 -13.88
C ARG A 69 9.10 11.98 -14.79
N GLY A 70 8.90 10.81 -15.39
CA GLY A 70 9.92 10.24 -16.24
C GLY A 70 9.46 9.02 -17.01
N LEU A 71 10.38 8.49 -17.80
CA LEU A 71 10.27 7.20 -18.45
C LEU A 71 11.26 6.26 -17.75
N ILE A 72 10.78 5.13 -17.28
CA ILE A 72 11.60 4.09 -16.69
C ILE A 72 11.48 2.82 -17.52
N ARG A 73 12.59 2.08 -17.58
CA ARG A 73 12.64 0.74 -18.15
C ARG A 73 12.94 -0.24 -17.04
N LEU A 74 11.98 -1.11 -16.76
CA LEU A 74 12.12 -2.23 -15.84
C LEU A 74 12.77 -3.40 -16.58
N GLU A 75 13.79 -3.98 -15.98
CA GLU A 75 14.48 -5.18 -16.46
C GLU A 75 14.42 -6.26 -15.37
N LEU A 76 14.11 -7.49 -15.76
CA LEU A 76 14.11 -8.68 -14.89
C LEU A 76 15.32 -9.56 -15.25
N PRO A 77 16.50 -9.34 -14.64
CA PRO A 77 17.75 -9.94 -15.11
C PRO A 77 17.79 -11.47 -14.95
N ASP A 78 16.95 -12.01 -14.08
CA ASP A 78 16.93 -13.42 -13.71
C ASP A 78 15.93 -14.25 -14.54
N LEU A 79 15.04 -13.60 -15.30
CA LEU A 79 14.13 -14.26 -16.25
C LEU A 79 14.75 -14.19 -17.65
N GLY A 80 15.55 -15.20 -17.98
CA GLY A 80 16.29 -15.28 -19.22
C GLY A 80 15.43 -15.33 -20.47
N ASP A 81 15.20 -14.17 -21.10
CA ASP A 81 15.24 -13.95 -22.55
C ASP A 81 15.27 -12.43 -22.81
N ALA A 82 16.41 -11.95 -23.32
CA ALA A 82 16.82 -10.53 -23.26
C ALA A 82 15.98 -9.54 -24.09
N ALA A 83 15.03 -10.02 -24.91
CA ALA A 83 14.14 -9.18 -25.72
C ALA A 83 12.71 -9.07 -25.16
N SER A 84 12.32 -9.97 -24.24
CA SER A 84 10.93 -10.09 -23.75
C SER A 84 10.77 -9.71 -22.27
N ALA A 85 11.87 -9.41 -21.57
CA ALA A 85 11.90 -9.17 -20.12
C ALA A 85 12.15 -7.69 -19.75
N CYS A 86 11.80 -6.75 -20.65
CA CYS A 86 11.86 -5.33 -20.32
C CYS A 86 10.52 -4.62 -20.58
N VAL A 87 10.11 -3.78 -19.64
CA VAL A 87 8.85 -3.04 -19.70
C VAL A 87 9.16 -1.56 -19.54
N HIS A 88 8.65 -0.75 -20.46
CA HIS A 88 8.74 0.71 -20.36
C HIS A 88 7.49 1.23 -19.65
N LEU A 89 7.70 2.07 -18.65
CA LEU A 89 6.64 2.68 -17.86
C LEU A 89 6.87 4.17 -17.78
N ARG A 90 5.80 4.94 -17.90
CA ARG A 90 5.82 6.33 -17.46
C ARG A 90 5.60 6.34 -15.96
N ILE A 91 6.36 7.13 -15.24
CA ILE A 91 6.25 7.30 -13.80
C ILE A 91 6.00 8.77 -13.48
N ALA A 92 5.13 9.02 -12.51
CA ALA A 92 5.05 10.29 -11.81
C ALA A 92 5.11 10.01 -10.30
N VAL A 93 5.97 10.71 -9.57
CA VAL A 93 6.12 10.61 -8.11
C VAL A 93 5.86 11.99 -7.53
N SER A 94 4.98 12.07 -6.53
CA SER A 94 4.60 13.30 -5.85
C SER A 94 4.46 13.02 -4.35
N GLY A 95 5.29 13.64 -3.52
CA GLY A 95 5.38 13.32 -2.09
C GLY A 95 5.63 11.82 -1.84
N MET A 96 4.68 11.16 -1.17
CA MET A 96 4.70 9.72 -0.88
C MET A 96 3.85 8.88 -1.85
N SER A 97 3.34 9.50 -2.92
CA SER A 97 2.45 8.88 -3.88
C SER A 97 3.16 8.72 -5.23
N TYR A 98 2.80 7.67 -5.97
CA TYR A 98 3.32 7.46 -7.31
C TYR A 98 2.28 6.87 -8.25
N LEU A 99 2.37 7.25 -9.52
CA LEU A 99 1.55 6.75 -10.61
C LEU A 99 2.45 6.12 -11.67
N LEU A 100 2.23 4.83 -11.94
CA LEU A 100 2.87 4.08 -13.01
C LEU A 100 1.88 3.88 -14.15
N ARG A 101 2.34 4.09 -15.37
CA ARG A 101 1.53 3.97 -16.58
C ARG A 101 2.23 3.11 -17.62
N TYR A 102 1.52 2.12 -18.12
CA TYR A 102 1.96 1.18 -19.14
C TYR A 102 1.06 1.27 -20.36
N GLN A 103 1.66 1.48 -21.53
CA GLN A 103 0.94 1.47 -22.80
C GLN A 103 0.79 0.03 -23.30
N VAL A 104 -0.44 -0.36 -23.60
CA VAL A 104 -0.80 -1.63 -24.23
C VAL A 104 -1.15 -1.38 -25.69
N ASP A 105 -0.14 -1.42 -26.56
CA ASP A 105 -0.27 -1.04 -27.97
C ASP A 105 -1.30 -1.89 -28.74
N SER A 106 -1.48 -3.17 -28.39
CA SER A 106 -2.37 -4.08 -29.14
C SER A 106 -3.85 -3.74 -29.02
N ILE A 107 -4.25 -3.05 -27.94
CA ILE A 107 -5.64 -2.65 -27.67
C ILE A 107 -5.79 -1.13 -27.54
N ASP A 108 -4.74 -0.37 -27.86
CA ASP A 108 -4.69 1.09 -27.73
C ASP A 108 -5.22 1.59 -26.38
N ALA A 109 -4.62 1.07 -25.31
CA ALA A 109 -5.02 1.36 -23.93
C ALA A 109 -3.82 1.64 -23.03
N GLU A 110 -4.06 2.35 -21.92
CA GLU A 110 -3.07 2.62 -20.88
C GLU A 110 -3.51 1.97 -19.56
N VAL A 111 -2.69 1.08 -19.02
CA VAL A 111 -2.86 0.55 -17.67
C VAL A 111 -2.18 1.49 -16.69
N SER A 112 -2.91 1.91 -15.68
CA SER A 112 -2.44 2.83 -14.64
C SER A 112 -2.51 2.17 -13.28
N VAL A 113 -1.43 2.31 -12.50
CA VAL A 113 -1.33 1.87 -11.10
C VAL A 113 -0.89 3.06 -10.27
N LEU A 114 -1.81 3.58 -9.47
CA LEU A 114 -1.57 4.63 -8.49
C LEU A 114 -1.38 3.98 -7.13
N ASN A 115 -0.31 4.35 -6.45
CA ASN A 115 -0.17 4.14 -5.02
C ASN A 115 -0.26 5.51 -4.35
N LYS A 116 -1.33 5.73 -3.58
CA LYS A 116 -1.53 6.94 -2.78
C LYS A 116 -1.52 6.52 -1.33
N ALA A 117 -0.49 6.96 -0.61
CA ALA A 117 -0.29 6.64 0.80
C ALA A 117 -0.47 5.13 1.11
N GLY A 118 0.10 4.25 0.28
CA GLY A 118 0.04 2.79 0.41
C GLY A 118 -1.26 2.11 0.00
N SER A 119 -2.29 2.88 -0.40
CA SER A 119 -3.48 2.34 -1.05
C SER A 119 -3.26 2.25 -2.56
N ILE A 120 -3.40 1.05 -3.11
CA ILE A 120 -3.24 0.80 -4.55
C ILE A 120 -4.58 1.03 -5.25
N THR A 121 -4.55 1.75 -6.36
CA THR A 121 -5.68 1.98 -7.26
C THR A 121 -5.25 1.65 -8.67
N SER A 122 -5.92 0.70 -9.33
CA SER A 122 -5.55 0.23 -10.66
C SER A 122 -6.72 0.29 -11.65
N TRP A 123 -6.46 0.86 -12.82
CA TRP A 123 -7.45 0.99 -13.90
C TRP A 123 -6.81 0.87 -15.27
N ILE A 124 -7.66 0.64 -16.27
CA ILE A 124 -7.30 0.73 -17.68
C ILE A 124 -8.06 1.89 -18.32
N SER A 125 -7.37 2.65 -19.15
CA SER A 125 -7.94 3.75 -19.94
C SER A 125 -7.85 3.39 -21.41
N THR A 126 -8.97 3.34 -22.11
CA THR A 126 -9.02 3.04 -23.56
C THR A 126 -8.91 4.32 -24.38
N ALA A 127 -8.58 4.19 -25.67
CA ALA A 127 -8.41 5.32 -26.59
C ALA A 127 -9.63 6.26 -26.71
N ASP A 128 -10.84 5.75 -26.43
CA ASP A 128 -12.08 6.52 -26.38
C ASP A 128 -12.25 7.33 -25.08
N GLY A 129 -11.28 7.26 -24.16
CA GLY A 129 -11.28 7.97 -22.88
C GLY A 129 -12.11 7.29 -21.78
N GLN A 130 -12.59 6.06 -22.00
CA GLN A 130 -13.27 5.31 -20.95
C GLN A 130 -12.27 4.77 -19.92
N HIS A 131 -12.64 4.85 -18.64
CA HIS A 131 -11.85 4.32 -17.54
C HIS A 131 -12.60 3.17 -16.88
N THR A 132 -11.95 2.01 -16.77
CA THR A 132 -12.54 0.82 -16.14
C THR A 132 -11.59 0.30 -15.07
N GLN A 133 -12.15 -0.15 -13.94
CA GLN A 133 -11.37 -0.82 -12.89
C GLN A 133 -10.61 -1.99 -13.51
N LEU A 134 -9.29 -2.09 -13.26
CA LEU A 134 -8.45 -3.06 -13.96
C LEU A 134 -8.94 -4.50 -13.74
N ARG A 135 -9.36 -4.82 -12.51
CA ARG A 135 -9.94 -6.14 -12.16
C ARG A 135 -11.17 -6.48 -12.99
N THR A 136 -12.05 -5.50 -13.24
CA THR A 136 -13.29 -5.69 -13.98
C THR A 136 -12.97 -5.97 -15.44
N PHE A 137 -12.00 -5.26 -16.00
CA PHE A 137 -11.50 -5.52 -17.34
C PHE A 137 -10.87 -6.92 -17.47
N LEU A 138 -10.01 -7.32 -16.54
CA LEU A 138 -9.34 -8.62 -16.55
C LEU A 138 -10.32 -9.81 -16.39
N GLN A 139 -11.47 -9.58 -15.74
CA GLN A 139 -12.51 -10.60 -15.52
C GLN A 139 -13.62 -10.57 -16.56
N ALA A 140 -13.70 -9.54 -17.41
CA ALA A 140 -14.74 -9.42 -18.40
C ALA A 140 -14.63 -10.52 -19.47
N SER A 141 -15.76 -10.85 -20.09
CA SER A 141 -15.83 -11.75 -21.24
C SER A 141 -16.56 -11.02 -22.37
N PRO A 142 -16.01 -10.96 -23.59
CA PRO A 142 -14.75 -11.54 -24.05
C PRO A 142 -13.56 -10.60 -23.87
N SER A 143 -12.73 -10.80 -22.84
CA SER A 143 -11.44 -10.08 -22.73
C SER A 143 -10.34 -10.76 -23.54
N PRO A 144 -9.42 -9.99 -24.14
CA PRO A 144 -8.30 -10.54 -24.90
C PRO A 144 -7.33 -11.28 -23.97
N LEU A 145 -7.39 -12.62 -23.97
CA LEU A 145 -6.75 -13.48 -22.97
C LEU A 145 -5.23 -13.30 -22.87
N ASP A 146 -4.55 -13.11 -24.01
CA ASP A 146 -3.10 -12.95 -24.05
C ASP A 146 -2.67 -11.60 -23.46
N GLU A 147 -3.38 -10.53 -23.78
CA GLU A 147 -3.20 -9.20 -23.19
C GLU A 147 -3.49 -9.22 -21.68
N CYS A 148 -4.58 -9.85 -21.26
CA CYS A 148 -4.90 -10.01 -19.85
C CYS A 148 -3.79 -10.75 -19.10
N ALA A 149 -3.19 -11.79 -19.68
CA ALA A 149 -2.06 -12.49 -19.09
C ALA A 149 -0.83 -11.60 -18.94
N ARG A 150 -0.49 -10.81 -19.98
CA ARG A 150 0.64 -9.86 -19.94
C ARG A 150 0.44 -8.75 -18.91
N ILE A 151 -0.76 -8.17 -18.87
CA ILE A 151 -1.13 -7.14 -17.90
C ILE A 151 -1.05 -7.70 -16.48
N THR A 152 -1.53 -8.93 -16.27
CA THR A 152 -1.44 -9.59 -14.96
C THR A 152 0.02 -9.78 -14.53
N SER A 153 0.88 -10.31 -15.40
CA SER A 153 2.32 -10.43 -15.11
C SER A 153 2.97 -9.09 -14.84
N LEU A 154 2.58 -8.03 -15.55
CA LEU A 154 3.07 -6.68 -15.26
C LEU A 154 2.66 -6.21 -13.87
N VAL A 155 1.38 -6.37 -13.50
CA VAL A 155 0.89 -6.00 -12.16
C VAL A 155 1.68 -6.77 -11.09
N ASP A 156 1.94 -8.06 -11.28
CA ASP A 156 2.77 -8.84 -10.35
C ASP A 156 4.21 -8.30 -10.23
N ILE A 157 4.81 -7.82 -11.33
CA ILE A 157 6.13 -7.16 -11.31
C ILE A 157 6.07 -5.81 -10.60
N LEU A 158 4.99 -5.05 -10.79
CA LEU A 158 4.79 -3.75 -10.13
C LEU A 158 4.57 -3.90 -8.63
N GLU A 159 3.87 -4.95 -8.20
CA GLU A 159 3.74 -5.30 -6.78
C GLU A 159 5.08 -5.71 -6.17
N PHE A 160 5.96 -6.36 -6.94
CA PHE A 160 7.34 -6.62 -6.52
C PHE A 160 8.18 -5.32 -6.41
N LEU A 161 7.89 -4.33 -7.24
CA LEU A 161 8.49 -3.01 -7.20
C LEU A 161 7.82 -2.14 -6.13
N ASP A 162 8.25 -2.29 -4.88
CA ASP A 162 7.81 -1.40 -3.81
C ASP A 162 8.58 -0.07 -3.89
N LEU A 163 8.09 0.88 -4.69
CA LEU A 163 8.69 2.22 -4.81
C LEU A 163 8.70 2.99 -3.48
N PHE A 164 7.81 2.65 -2.54
CA PHE A 164 7.81 3.24 -1.21
C PHE A 164 8.98 2.70 -0.38
N ASP A 165 9.24 1.39 -0.42
CA ASP A 165 10.45 0.80 0.19
C ASP A 165 11.73 1.30 -0.48
N VAL A 166 11.73 1.47 -1.81
CA VAL A 166 12.84 2.10 -2.55
C VAL A 166 13.10 3.52 -2.03
N PHE A 167 12.06 4.33 -1.87
CA PHE A 167 12.16 5.68 -1.34
C PHE A 167 12.61 5.70 0.13
N ARG A 168 12.05 4.84 0.98
CA ARG A 168 12.46 4.75 2.40
C ARG A 168 13.89 4.29 2.56
N ALA A 169 14.30 3.27 1.82
CA ALA A 169 15.70 2.83 1.79
C ALA A 169 16.61 3.94 1.25
N SER A 170 16.10 4.83 0.40
CA SER A 170 16.90 5.95 -0.11
C SER A 170 17.35 6.91 1.00
N LEU A 171 16.54 7.08 2.04
CA LEU A 171 16.83 7.97 3.17
C LEU A 171 18.04 7.51 4.00
N SER A 172 18.34 6.21 4.00
CA SER A 172 19.45 5.60 4.75
C SER A 172 20.65 5.21 3.88
N ALA A 173 20.64 5.56 2.59
CA ALA A 173 21.65 5.08 1.66
C ALA A 173 23.02 5.72 1.88
N GLN A 174 24.05 4.88 1.77
CA GLN A 174 25.44 5.28 1.98
C GLN A 174 26.19 5.22 0.66
N SER A 175 26.99 6.26 0.39
CA SER A 175 27.85 6.30 -0.78
C SER A 175 28.93 5.23 -0.68
N VAL A 176 29.04 4.39 -1.71
CA VAL A 176 30.15 3.46 -1.85
C VAL A 176 31.24 4.18 -2.63
N LEU A 177 32.36 4.48 -1.97
CA LEU A 177 33.56 4.97 -2.66
C LEU A 177 33.96 3.93 -3.71
N SER A 178 33.77 4.22 -5.00
CA SER A 178 34.22 3.33 -6.07
C SER A 178 35.76 3.20 -6.01
N PRO A 179 36.32 1.99 -5.79
CA PRO A 179 37.75 1.82 -5.83
C PRO A 179 38.22 1.83 -7.29
N ARG A 180 39.26 2.63 -7.55
CA ARG A 180 40.11 2.72 -8.75
C ARG A 180 39.54 3.45 -9.98
N ARG A 181 40.23 4.56 -10.29
CA ARG A 181 40.39 5.15 -11.63
C ARG A 181 40.74 4.05 -12.64
N THR A 182 39.81 3.70 -13.53
CA THR A 182 40.18 3.08 -14.81
C THR A 182 40.93 4.13 -15.63
N ARG A 183 42.04 3.72 -16.22
CA ARG A 183 43.06 4.58 -16.84
C ARG A 183 42.63 5.20 -18.18
N ASP A 184 41.39 4.98 -18.58
CA ASP A 184 40.78 5.55 -19.77
C ASP A 184 39.85 6.68 -19.33
N GLY A 185 40.24 7.91 -19.67
CA GLY A 185 39.63 9.17 -19.21
C GLY A 185 38.21 9.47 -19.68
N SER A 186 37.35 8.45 -19.84
CA SER A 186 35.97 8.58 -20.33
C SER A 186 34.88 7.88 -19.50
N GLY A 187 35.18 7.24 -18.37
CA GLY A 187 34.17 6.68 -17.46
C GLY A 187 34.63 6.73 -16.01
N PHE A 188 33.87 7.15 -15.00
CA PHE A 188 32.43 7.26 -14.82
C PHE A 188 32.13 8.50 -13.96
N LYS A 189 31.31 9.42 -14.47
CA LYS A 189 30.65 10.47 -13.67
C LYS A 189 29.44 9.87 -12.96
N ARG A 190 29.61 8.73 -12.29
CA ARG A 190 28.50 8.06 -11.59
C ARG A 190 28.79 7.97 -10.11
N GLU A 191 27.79 8.29 -9.31
CA GLU A 191 27.78 8.08 -7.87
C GLU A 191 26.95 6.84 -7.58
N THR A 192 27.48 5.90 -6.78
CA THR A 192 26.77 4.67 -6.42
C THR A 192 26.49 4.66 -4.93
N LEU A 193 25.23 4.51 -4.56
CA LEU A 193 24.80 4.40 -3.17
C LEU A 193 24.21 3.01 -2.92
N ARG A 194 24.33 2.55 -1.68
CA ARG A 194 23.71 1.30 -1.23
C ARG A 194 22.86 1.54 -0.01
N ALA A 195 21.71 0.87 0.03
CA ALA A 195 20.86 0.82 1.20
C ALA A 195 20.32 -0.60 1.37
N THR A 196 19.79 -0.87 2.55
CA THR A 196 19.09 -2.11 2.85
C THR A 196 17.83 -1.77 3.62
N SER A 197 16.72 -2.37 3.24
CA SER A 197 15.52 -2.44 4.05
C SER A 197 15.43 -3.81 4.72
N ASP A 198 14.33 -4.04 5.43
CA ASP A 198 14.01 -5.34 6.02
C ASP A 198 13.78 -6.39 4.92
N LYS A 199 13.22 -5.97 3.77
CA LYS A 199 12.85 -6.85 2.65
C LYS A 199 13.94 -6.98 1.59
N ASN A 200 14.62 -5.87 1.26
CA ASN A 200 15.43 -5.77 0.05
C ASN A 200 16.79 -5.11 0.29
N ALA A 201 17.75 -5.40 -0.58
CA ALA A 201 18.97 -4.64 -0.74
C ALA A 201 18.89 -3.80 -2.01
N TYR A 202 19.31 -2.53 -1.90
CA TYR A 202 19.21 -1.55 -2.97
C TYR A 202 20.59 -1.05 -3.39
N VAL A 203 20.77 -0.90 -4.69
CA VAL A 203 21.90 -0.18 -5.30
C VAL A 203 21.35 0.92 -6.17
N PHE A 204 21.68 2.16 -5.83
CA PHE A 204 21.28 3.33 -6.58
C PHE A 204 22.46 3.92 -7.33
N VAL A 205 22.23 4.39 -8.54
CA VAL A 205 23.25 5.01 -9.39
C VAL A 205 22.73 6.34 -9.92
N PHE A 206 23.52 7.38 -9.73
CA PHE A 206 23.26 8.75 -10.15
C PHE A 206 24.32 9.24 -11.11
N ASP A 207 23.97 10.16 -12.00
CA ASP A 207 24.96 10.95 -12.71
C ASP A 207 25.45 12.09 -11.80
N LYS A 208 26.76 12.14 -11.58
CA LYS A 208 27.45 13.11 -10.74
C LYS A 208 27.47 14.52 -11.36
N THR A 209 27.23 14.61 -12.67
CA THR A 209 27.31 15.83 -13.48
C THR A 209 26.06 16.68 -13.42
N ASP A 210 24.90 16.10 -13.14
CA ASP A 210 23.61 16.79 -13.07
C ASP A 210 22.82 16.39 -11.82
N GLY A 211 23.17 15.27 -11.19
CA GLY A 211 22.50 14.74 -10.00
C GLY A 211 21.30 13.85 -10.34
N HIS A 212 21.05 13.52 -11.61
CA HIS A 212 19.88 12.75 -12.02
C HIS A 212 19.99 11.27 -11.63
N PRO A 213 18.88 10.63 -11.21
CA PRO A 213 18.84 9.19 -11.04
C PRO A 213 19.02 8.51 -12.40
N VAL A 214 19.89 7.49 -12.43
CA VAL A 214 20.17 6.70 -13.65
C VAL A 214 19.62 5.30 -13.49
N MET A 215 19.76 4.72 -12.31
CA MET A 215 19.35 3.34 -12.08
C MET A 215 19.11 3.06 -10.60
N ALA A 216 18.11 2.22 -10.32
CA ALA A 216 17.96 1.54 -9.04
C ALA A 216 17.92 0.03 -9.28
N THR A 217 18.63 -0.74 -8.47
CA THR A 217 18.58 -2.20 -8.48
C THR A 217 18.09 -2.67 -7.13
N GLN A 218 16.99 -3.42 -7.13
CA GLN A 218 16.43 -4.10 -5.98
C GLN A 218 16.83 -5.58 -6.02
N THR A 219 17.27 -6.13 -4.89
CA THR A 219 17.60 -7.55 -4.73
C THR A 219 16.99 -8.07 -3.44
N VAL A 220 16.24 -9.16 -3.50
CA VAL A 220 15.64 -9.78 -2.30
C VAL A 220 16.74 -10.28 -1.36
N ARG A 221 16.59 -10.07 -0.05
CA ARG A 221 17.59 -10.51 0.94
C ARG A 221 17.57 -12.03 1.09
N ALA A 222 18.76 -12.65 1.15
CA ALA A 222 18.96 -14.09 1.21
C ALA A 222 18.16 -14.81 2.31
N ASN A 223 17.95 -14.16 3.46
CA ASN A 223 17.23 -14.74 4.60
C ASN A 223 15.72 -14.89 4.35
N LEU A 224 15.16 -14.23 3.33
CA LEU A 224 13.76 -14.33 2.88
C LEU A 224 13.60 -15.21 1.63
N LEU A 225 14.71 -15.65 1.03
CA LEU A 225 14.71 -16.57 -0.11
C LEU A 225 14.40 -18.03 0.31
N GLU A 226 14.59 -18.38 1.58
CA GLU A 226 14.32 -19.73 2.10
C GLU A 226 12.84 -19.95 2.45
N SER A 227 12.08 -18.89 2.77
CA SER A 227 10.64 -18.95 3.05
C SER A 227 9.75 -18.84 1.81
N SER A 228 10.31 -18.40 0.67
CA SER A 228 9.60 -18.17 -0.59
C SER A 228 9.69 -19.34 -1.58
N ILE A 229 10.25 -20.49 -1.17
CA ILE A 229 10.44 -21.69 -2.01
C ILE A 229 9.09 -22.36 -2.40
N SER A 230 7.96 -21.92 -1.85
CA SER A 230 6.65 -22.58 -2.05
C SER A 230 5.73 -21.93 -3.10
N SER A 231 6.16 -20.90 -3.84
CA SER A 231 5.31 -20.27 -4.87
C SER A 231 6.15 -19.82 -6.07
N GLY A 232 5.93 -20.43 -7.23
CA GLY A 232 6.79 -20.29 -8.40
C GLY A 232 7.01 -18.86 -8.90
N GLY A 233 8.23 -18.59 -9.38
CA GLY A 233 8.49 -17.59 -10.42
C GLY A 233 8.77 -16.14 -10.01
N GLN A 234 8.77 -15.77 -8.73
CA GLN A 234 9.04 -14.36 -8.38
C GLN A 234 10.49 -13.95 -8.67
N PRO A 235 10.70 -12.77 -9.28
CA PRO A 235 12.04 -12.31 -9.63
C PRO A 235 12.87 -12.03 -8.37
N LYS A 236 14.12 -12.50 -8.35
CA LYS A 236 15.03 -12.27 -7.21
C LYS A 236 15.68 -10.89 -7.28
N LYS A 237 15.71 -10.33 -8.48
CA LYS A 237 16.31 -9.05 -8.79
C LYS A 237 15.45 -8.29 -9.80
N LEU A 238 15.26 -7.01 -9.53
CA LEU A 238 14.63 -6.06 -10.43
C LEU A 238 15.58 -4.88 -10.65
N ARG A 239 15.74 -4.47 -11.90
CA ARG A 239 16.55 -3.31 -12.26
C ARG A 239 15.67 -2.27 -12.94
N MET A 240 15.56 -1.10 -12.33
CA MET A 240 14.89 0.07 -12.88
C MET A 240 15.94 1.00 -13.49
N VAL A 241 15.86 1.24 -14.79
CA VAL A 241 16.69 2.21 -15.52
C VAL A 241 15.86 3.45 -15.81
N VAL A 242 16.38 4.62 -15.47
CA VAL A 242 15.72 5.90 -15.75
C VAL A 242 16.20 6.40 -17.11
N GLU A 243 15.25 6.55 -18.04
CA GLU A 243 15.52 6.97 -19.42
C GLU A 243 15.18 8.44 -19.64
N ASP A 244 14.15 8.93 -18.95
CA ASP A 244 13.79 10.34 -18.89
C ASP A 244 13.49 10.75 -17.44
N TYR A 245 13.87 11.97 -17.09
CA TYR A 245 13.71 12.53 -15.75
C TYR A 245 13.44 14.04 -15.82
N VAL A 246 12.26 14.43 -15.34
CA VAL A 246 11.85 15.83 -15.25
C VAL A 246 11.27 16.08 -13.87
N ARG A 247 11.92 16.94 -13.10
CA ARG A 247 11.43 17.38 -11.79
C ARG A 247 10.41 18.51 -11.93
N PHE A 248 9.45 18.56 -11.02
CA PHE A 248 8.51 19.66 -10.86
C PHE A 248 8.61 20.24 -9.43
N GLU A 249 8.22 21.51 -9.27
CA GLU A 249 8.43 22.27 -8.03
C GLU A 249 7.44 21.90 -6.93
N ASP A 250 6.17 21.77 -7.30
CA ASP A 250 5.06 21.55 -6.36
C ASP A 250 4.56 20.11 -6.40
N ASP A 251 3.99 19.65 -5.29
CA ASP A 251 3.35 18.34 -5.23
C ASP A 251 2.21 18.28 -6.26
N ALA A 252 2.38 17.45 -7.29
CA ALA A 252 1.34 17.16 -8.24
C ALA A 252 0.24 16.34 -7.54
N GLN A 253 -1.01 16.74 -7.68
CA GLN A 253 -2.14 15.91 -7.25
C GLN A 253 -2.30 14.73 -8.20
N LEU A 254 -1.96 13.54 -7.71
CA LEU A 254 -2.15 12.29 -8.42
C LEU A 254 -3.47 11.68 -7.94
N GLU A 255 -4.51 11.82 -8.77
CA GLU A 255 -5.84 11.28 -8.47
C GLU A 255 -6.27 10.25 -9.53
N PRO A 256 -6.98 9.18 -9.14
CA PRO A 256 -7.59 8.28 -10.09
C PRO A 256 -8.79 8.96 -10.79
N PRO A 257 -9.20 8.48 -11.98
CA PRO A 257 -10.43 8.96 -12.62
C PRO A 257 -11.66 8.74 -11.74
N ALA A 258 -12.66 9.61 -11.88
CA ALA A 258 -13.91 9.49 -11.14
C ALA A 258 -14.57 8.11 -11.32
N GLY A 259 -14.96 7.49 -10.22
CA GLY A 259 -15.59 6.16 -10.20
C GLY A 259 -14.63 4.98 -10.15
N ILE A 260 -13.32 5.19 -10.33
CA ILE A 260 -12.31 4.17 -10.05
C ILE A 260 -12.02 4.16 -8.55
N LYS A 261 -12.14 2.97 -7.93
CA LYS A 261 -11.95 2.78 -6.50
C LYS A 261 -10.58 2.18 -6.21
N SER A 262 -10.02 2.57 -5.07
CA SER A 262 -8.84 1.92 -4.50
C SER A 262 -9.14 0.52 -3.98
N ASP A 263 -8.12 -0.31 -3.84
CA ASP A 263 -8.26 -1.66 -3.31
C ASP A 263 -8.83 -1.66 -1.89
N VAL A 264 -8.48 -0.66 -1.07
CA VAL A 264 -9.06 -0.48 0.27
C VAL A 264 -10.58 -0.23 0.19
N GLU A 265 -11.02 0.69 -0.67
CA GLU A 265 -12.45 0.96 -0.87
C GLU A 265 -13.20 -0.27 -1.40
N LEU A 266 -12.60 -1.00 -2.32
CA LEU A 266 -13.16 -2.23 -2.87
C LEU A 266 -13.27 -3.35 -1.82
N MET A 267 -12.32 -3.42 -0.90
CA MET A 267 -12.33 -4.34 0.23
C MET A 267 -13.42 -3.95 1.23
N VAL A 268 -13.53 -2.66 1.57
CA VAL A 268 -14.60 -2.10 2.41
C VAL A 268 -15.97 -2.42 1.80
N ASP A 269 -16.16 -2.17 0.50
CA ASP A 269 -17.41 -2.47 -0.21
C ASP A 269 -17.78 -3.96 -0.10
N THR A 270 -16.79 -4.83 -0.32
CA THR A 270 -16.97 -6.28 -0.25
C THR A 270 -17.30 -6.73 1.16
N ALA A 271 -16.62 -6.18 2.16
CA ALA A 271 -16.84 -6.50 3.56
C ALA A 271 -18.25 -6.08 4.00
N MET A 272 -18.69 -4.88 3.62
CA MET A 272 -20.02 -4.39 3.95
C MET A 272 -21.13 -5.17 3.23
N ALA A 273 -20.91 -5.60 1.98
CA ALA A 273 -21.81 -6.50 1.29
C ALA A 273 -21.95 -7.85 2.02
N CYS A 274 -20.86 -8.39 2.57
CA CYS A 274 -20.90 -9.62 3.38
C CYS A 274 -21.56 -9.38 4.74
N PHE A 275 -21.24 -8.27 5.41
CA PHE A 275 -21.83 -7.87 6.69
C PHE A 275 -23.36 -7.82 6.63
N SER A 276 -23.92 -7.31 5.53
CA SER A 276 -25.38 -7.28 5.33
C SER A 276 -26.06 -8.66 5.34
N GLN A 277 -25.29 -9.73 5.16
CA GLN A 277 -25.76 -11.12 5.15
C GLN A 277 -25.54 -11.84 6.49
N TRP A 278 -24.86 -11.19 7.45
CA TRP A 278 -24.67 -11.75 8.80
C TRP A 278 -25.99 -11.76 9.59
N ASP A 279 -26.04 -12.56 10.65
CA ASP A 279 -27.18 -12.57 11.55
C ASP A 279 -27.30 -11.22 12.30
N ALA A 280 -28.54 -10.89 12.69
CA ALA A 280 -28.84 -9.60 13.31
C ALA A 280 -28.08 -9.38 14.63
N ALA A 281 -27.80 -10.44 15.39
CA ALA A 281 -27.06 -10.30 16.64
C ALA A 281 -25.60 -9.91 16.37
N SER A 282 -24.93 -10.55 15.40
CA SER A 282 -23.60 -10.17 14.95
C SER A 282 -23.56 -8.74 14.40
N GLN A 283 -24.57 -8.32 13.62
CA GLN A 283 -24.66 -6.95 13.13
C GLN A 283 -24.77 -5.92 14.27
N GLN A 284 -25.64 -6.19 15.25
CA GLN A 284 -25.81 -5.33 16.41
C GLN A 284 -24.53 -5.23 17.25
N ARG A 285 -23.76 -6.31 17.38
CA ARG A 285 -22.47 -6.29 18.09
C ARG A 285 -21.49 -5.29 17.47
N VAL A 286 -21.36 -5.30 16.14
CA VAL A 286 -20.52 -4.35 15.41
C VAL A 286 -21.04 -2.91 15.54
N MET A 287 -22.35 -2.71 15.44
CA MET A 287 -22.96 -1.38 15.62
C MET A 287 -22.70 -0.82 17.02
N ARG A 288 -22.83 -1.63 18.06
CA ARG A 288 -22.53 -1.19 19.44
C ARG A 288 -21.09 -0.71 19.60
N VAL A 289 -20.12 -1.34 18.93
CA VAL A 289 -18.74 -0.87 18.95
C VAL A 289 -18.62 0.51 18.31
N PHE A 290 -19.30 0.73 17.18
CA PHE A 290 -19.34 2.05 16.55
C PHE A 290 -20.00 3.09 17.47
N ASP A 291 -21.18 2.80 18.02
CA ASP A 291 -21.92 3.73 18.89
C ASP A 291 -21.14 4.12 20.16
N VAL A 292 -20.31 3.21 20.70
CA VAL A 292 -19.43 3.52 21.84
C VAL A 292 -18.23 4.38 21.43
N THR A 293 -17.78 4.23 20.19
CA THR A 293 -16.66 5.01 19.64
C THR A 293 -17.12 6.41 19.23
N ASP A 294 -18.30 6.54 18.63
CA ASP A 294 -18.99 7.79 18.27
C ASP A 294 -19.60 8.44 19.53
N ARG A 295 -18.76 9.12 20.31
CA ARG A 295 -19.16 9.64 21.64
C ARG A 295 -20.08 10.84 21.60
N ASP A 296 -19.99 11.66 20.56
CA ASP A 296 -20.87 12.81 20.34
C ASP A 296 -22.11 12.48 19.50
N ASN A 297 -22.19 11.24 18.99
CA ASN A 297 -23.35 10.65 18.34
C ASN A 297 -23.78 11.47 17.11
N ASP A 298 -22.79 11.89 16.33
CA ASP A 298 -22.97 12.64 15.09
C ASP A 298 -23.04 11.70 13.86
N GLY A 299 -22.84 10.40 14.07
CA GLY A 299 -22.85 9.35 13.06
C GLY A 299 -21.51 9.19 12.34
N CYS A 300 -20.46 9.83 12.83
CA CYS A 300 -19.11 9.81 12.32
C CYS A 300 -18.12 9.49 13.46
N VAL A 301 -16.94 9.02 13.09
CA VAL A 301 -15.87 8.71 14.03
C VAL A 301 -14.60 9.30 13.48
N SER A 302 -13.86 10.04 14.30
CA SER A 302 -12.56 10.59 13.96
C SER A 302 -11.42 9.66 14.37
N GLY A 303 -10.21 9.96 13.91
CA GLY A 303 -9.01 9.29 14.43
C GLY A 303 -8.81 9.48 15.94
N ALA A 304 -9.24 10.62 16.49
CA ALA A 304 -9.16 10.89 17.93
C ALA A 304 -10.11 10.00 18.73
N ASP A 305 -11.33 9.79 18.24
CA ASP A 305 -12.32 8.91 18.88
C ASP A 305 -11.81 7.46 18.94
N VAL A 306 -11.21 6.98 17.83
CA VAL A 306 -10.58 5.65 17.80
C VAL A 306 -9.41 5.57 18.77
N TYR A 307 -8.55 6.59 18.83
CA TYR A 307 -7.44 6.64 19.78
C TYR A 307 -7.95 6.51 21.22
N GLU A 308 -8.88 7.37 21.60
CA GLU A 308 -9.42 7.42 22.97
C GLU A 308 -10.13 6.12 23.34
N GLN A 309 -10.84 5.51 22.39
CA GLN A 309 -11.53 4.25 22.63
C GLN A 309 -10.55 3.08 22.79
N LEU A 310 -9.49 3.01 21.99
CA LEU A 310 -8.45 1.97 22.13
C LEU A 310 -7.71 2.08 23.46
N VAL A 311 -7.36 3.30 23.89
CA VAL A 311 -6.74 3.53 25.19
C VAL A 311 -7.70 3.16 26.33
N ALA A 312 -8.98 3.52 26.23
CA ALA A 312 -10.00 3.13 27.21
C ALA A 312 -10.19 1.59 27.28
N ALA A 313 -10.04 0.89 26.16
CA ALA A 313 -10.07 -0.56 26.06
C ALA A 313 -8.81 -1.26 26.62
N GLY A 314 -7.82 -0.50 27.09
CA GLY A 314 -6.59 -1.01 27.70
C GLY A 314 -5.44 -1.22 26.72
N GLN A 315 -5.52 -0.74 25.48
CA GLN A 315 -4.39 -0.74 24.55
C GLN A 315 -3.33 0.28 24.97
N SER A 316 -2.06 0.03 24.66
CA SER A 316 -1.01 1.01 24.94
C SER A 316 -1.17 2.27 24.08
N GLU A 317 -0.75 3.43 24.58
CA GLU A 317 -0.78 4.71 23.83
C GLU A 317 0.00 4.61 22.51
N LEU A 318 1.16 3.95 22.52
CA LEU A 318 1.99 3.77 21.33
C LEU A 318 1.27 2.94 20.25
N GLN A 319 0.63 1.84 20.66
CA GLN A 319 -0.12 0.98 19.76
C GLN A 319 -1.35 1.70 19.20
N SER A 320 -2.09 2.40 20.06
CA SER A 320 -3.27 3.18 19.67
C SER A 320 -2.92 4.28 18.68
N THR A 321 -1.83 5.01 18.92
CA THR A 321 -1.30 6.03 18.01
C THR A 321 -0.97 5.43 16.65
N THR A 322 -0.29 4.28 16.64
CA THR A 322 0.14 3.64 15.40
C THR A 322 -1.07 3.14 14.58
N ILE A 323 -2.05 2.54 15.25
CA ILE A 323 -3.30 2.08 14.61
C ILE A 323 -4.02 3.26 13.94
N VAL A 324 -4.18 4.37 14.66
CA VAL A 324 -4.90 5.54 14.16
C VAL A 324 -4.17 6.15 12.97
N ILE A 325 -2.86 6.31 13.04
CA ILE A 325 -2.05 6.83 11.93
C ILE A 325 -2.20 5.95 10.69
N GLU A 326 -2.09 4.63 10.82
CA GLU A 326 -2.19 3.71 9.69
C GLU A 326 -3.60 3.62 9.12
N MET A 327 -4.61 3.61 9.99
CA MET A 327 -6.02 3.64 9.57
C MET A 327 -6.34 4.92 8.82
N SER A 328 -5.98 6.09 9.37
CA SER A 328 -6.17 7.38 8.71
C SER A 328 -5.38 7.46 7.41
N ARG A 329 -4.15 6.95 7.35
CA ARG A 329 -3.35 6.89 6.13
C ARG A 329 -4.04 6.11 5.00
N LEU A 330 -4.79 5.05 5.34
CA LEU A 330 -5.44 4.17 4.37
C LEU A 330 -6.87 4.60 4.02
N LEU A 331 -7.60 5.22 4.95
CA LEU A 331 -9.01 5.57 4.80
C LEU A 331 -9.29 7.04 4.50
N CYS A 332 -8.37 7.92 4.90
CA CYS A 332 -8.50 9.35 4.78
C CYS A 332 -7.62 9.89 3.64
N ASP A 333 -8.00 11.03 3.08
CA ASP A 333 -7.09 11.83 2.28
C ASP A 333 -5.98 12.34 3.21
N SER A 334 -4.73 12.06 2.86
CA SER A 334 -3.57 12.45 3.65
C SER A 334 -3.44 13.98 3.87
N ALA A 335 -4.24 14.76 3.13
CA ALA A 335 -4.33 16.21 3.24
C ALA A 335 -5.26 16.71 4.36
N ASP A 336 -6.12 15.86 4.93
CA ASP A 336 -7.07 16.25 5.98
C ASP A 336 -7.00 15.35 7.23
N PRO A 337 -6.17 15.71 8.23
CA PRO A 337 -6.08 14.96 9.48
C PRO A 337 -7.31 15.09 10.39
N ALA A 338 -8.29 15.94 10.05
CA ALA A 338 -9.57 16.04 10.74
C ALA A 338 -10.66 15.17 10.08
N GLU A 339 -10.32 14.38 9.05
CA GLU A 339 -11.32 13.59 8.34
C GLU A 339 -11.98 12.53 9.24
N GLU A 340 -13.30 12.64 9.36
CA GLU A 340 -14.15 11.70 10.04
C GLU A 340 -14.70 10.64 9.07
N PHE A 341 -14.93 9.43 9.58
CA PHE A 341 -15.45 8.32 8.81
C PHE A 341 -16.79 7.85 9.36
N LYS A 342 -17.75 7.68 8.44
CA LYS A 342 -19.06 7.09 8.75
C LYS A 342 -18.94 5.61 9.07
N PHE A 343 -19.96 5.06 9.73
CA PHE A 343 -20.11 3.64 10.05
C PHE A 343 -19.66 2.70 8.93
N TYR A 344 -20.04 2.98 7.68
CA TYR A 344 -19.70 2.15 6.53
C TYR A 344 -18.18 1.96 6.34
N LYS A 345 -17.41 3.05 6.37
CA LYS A 345 -15.94 3.00 6.21
C LYS A 345 -15.30 2.35 7.45
N PHE A 346 -15.74 2.73 8.65
CA PHE A 346 -15.23 2.19 9.91
C PHE A 346 -15.41 0.68 10.01
N ALA A 347 -16.66 0.21 9.91
CA ALA A 347 -16.99 -1.20 10.06
C ALA A 347 -16.36 -2.02 8.93
N GLY A 348 -16.46 -1.55 7.68
CA GLY A 348 -15.91 -2.27 6.54
C GLY A 348 -14.40 -2.45 6.62
N PHE A 349 -13.66 -1.43 7.09
CA PHE A 349 -12.22 -1.52 7.32
C PHE A 349 -11.89 -2.58 8.38
N TRP A 350 -12.49 -2.48 9.57
CA TRP A 350 -12.18 -3.40 10.66
C TRP A 350 -12.63 -4.83 10.41
N ILE A 351 -13.79 -5.04 9.78
CA ILE A 351 -14.25 -6.37 9.36
C ILE A 351 -13.22 -6.99 8.40
N THR A 352 -12.68 -6.21 7.47
CA THR A 352 -11.64 -6.65 6.54
C THR A 352 -10.36 -7.03 7.28
N MET A 353 -9.88 -6.15 8.17
CA MET A 353 -8.62 -6.36 8.89
C MET A 353 -8.69 -7.58 9.82
N LEU A 354 -9.82 -7.79 10.48
CA LEU A 354 -10.02 -8.83 11.50
C LEU A 354 -10.45 -10.20 10.93
N ALA A 355 -10.80 -10.29 9.64
CA ALA A 355 -11.24 -11.53 9.00
C ALA A 355 -10.10 -12.55 8.75
N ASP A 356 -9.47 -13.08 9.80
CA ASP A 356 -8.27 -13.91 9.68
C ASP A 356 -8.51 -15.23 8.93
N GLY A 357 -7.74 -15.51 7.86
CA GLY A 357 -7.73 -16.78 7.13
C GLY A 357 -9.00 -17.24 6.38
N PHE A 358 -10.18 -16.72 6.74
CA PHE A 358 -11.49 -17.08 6.18
C PHE A 358 -11.99 -16.08 5.14
N ARG A 359 -12.89 -16.52 4.25
CA ARG A 359 -13.62 -15.57 3.38
C ARG A 359 -14.52 -14.73 4.29
N VAL A 360 -14.53 -13.40 4.11
CA VAL A 360 -15.46 -12.48 4.83
C VAL A 360 -16.93 -12.90 4.67
N SER A 361 -17.25 -13.58 3.57
CA SER A 361 -18.57 -14.14 3.26
C SER A 361 -18.94 -15.41 4.04
N ASP A 362 -18.03 -16.00 4.83
CA ASP A 362 -18.32 -17.19 5.62
C ASP A 362 -19.10 -16.80 6.89
N PRO A 363 -20.31 -17.34 7.12
CA PRO A 363 -21.09 -17.07 8.33
C PRO A 363 -20.34 -17.43 9.63
N ALA A 364 -19.43 -18.41 9.60
CA ALA A 364 -18.61 -18.76 10.76
C ALA A 364 -17.61 -17.65 11.12
N ASN A 365 -17.24 -16.81 10.16
CA ASN A 365 -16.31 -15.70 10.36
C ASN A 365 -16.94 -14.55 11.17
N ALA A 366 -18.27 -14.38 11.12
CA ALA A 366 -18.99 -13.33 11.84
C ALA A 366 -18.68 -13.35 13.35
N ARG A 367 -18.72 -14.53 13.97
CA ARG A 367 -18.44 -14.70 15.40
C ARG A 367 -16.99 -14.37 15.75
N SER A 368 -16.03 -14.80 14.93
CA SER A 368 -14.60 -14.55 15.13
C SER A 368 -14.27 -13.06 15.01
N VAL A 369 -14.80 -12.41 13.97
CA VAL A 369 -14.63 -10.98 13.74
C VAL A 369 -15.27 -10.18 14.86
N CYS A 370 -16.53 -10.47 15.24
CA CYS A 370 -17.19 -9.76 16.34
C CYS A 370 -16.41 -9.87 17.65
N ALA A 371 -15.97 -11.08 18.03
CA ALA A 371 -15.19 -11.27 19.25
C ALA A 371 -13.85 -10.53 19.22
N SER A 372 -13.17 -10.51 18.06
CA SER A 372 -11.91 -9.78 17.90
C SER A 372 -12.12 -8.27 17.90
N PHE A 373 -13.22 -7.81 17.32
CA PHE A 373 -13.55 -6.39 17.22
C PHE A 373 -13.94 -5.82 18.58
N GLU A 374 -14.79 -6.53 19.33
CA GLU A 374 -15.13 -6.18 20.71
C GLU A 374 -13.89 -6.26 21.62
N ARG A 375 -13.04 -7.28 21.49
CA ARG A 375 -11.80 -7.34 22.30
C ARG A 375 -10.89 -6.13 22.04
N LEU A 376 -10.79 -5.69 20.79
CA LEU A 376 -9.95 -4.56 20.40
C LEU A 376 -10.47 -3.23 20.96
N PHE A 377 -11.79 -2.99 20.88
CA PHE A 377 -12.40 -1.69 21.21
C PHE A 377 -13.08 -1.62 22.57
N LEU A 378 -13.39 -2.74 23.20
CA LEU A 378 -14.08 -2.83 24.50
C LEU A 378 -13.23 -3.53 25.58
N GLY A 379 -12.09 -4.13 25.21
CA GLY A 379 -11.20 -4.83 26.12
C GLY A 379 -11.60 -6.29 26.40
N THR A 380 -10.76 -7.00 27.16
CA THR A 380 -10.93 -8.45 27.44
C THR A 380 -12.09 -8.77 28.38
N ASP A 381 -12.50 -7.83 29.23
CA ASP A 381 -13.56 -8.06 30.24
C ASP A 381 -14.97 -8.04 29.65
N ALA A 382 -15.14 -7.61 28.40
CA ALA A 382 -16.43 -7.53 27.72
C ALA A 382 -16.86 -8.84 27.02
N VAL A 383 -15.95 -9.80 26.82
CA VAL A 383 -16.19 -11.02 26.03
C VAL A 383 -16.95 -12.10 26.83
N ASP A 384 -17.04 -11.98 28.16
CA ASP A 384 -17.58 -13.01 29.07
C ASP A 384 -19.07 -12.85 29.43
N LEU A 385 -19.79 -11.87 28.88
CA LEU A 385 -21.21 -11.65 29.22
C LEU A 385 -22.21 -12.39 28.30
N GLY A 386 -21.76 -13.41 27.57
CA GLY A 386 -22.52 -14.04 26.50
C GLY A 386 -23.16 -15.41 26.77
N ASP A 387 -22.71 -16.18 27.77
CA ASP A 387 -23.09 -17.61 27.91
C ASP A 387 -23.83 -18.00 29.20
N ASP A 388 -24.12 -17.06 30.12
CA ASP A 388 -24.73 -17.37 31.42
C ASP A 388 -26.25 -17.08 31.52
N LEU A 389 -27.03 -17.62 30.58
CA LEU A 389 -28.48 -17.79 30.76
C LEU A 389 -28.88 -19.25 30.46
N GLY A 390 -28.24 -20.18 31.15
CA GLY A 390 -28.57 -21.60 31.20
C GLY A 390 -29.19 -22.02 32.53
N GLY A 391 -30.45 -21.66 32.74
CA GLY A 391 -31.45 -22.35 33.58
C GLY A 391 -31.06 -22.95 34.92
N ASP A 392 -31.27 -22.19 36.00
CA ASP A 392 -31.75 -22.73 37.28
C ASP A 392 -33.24 -22.36 37.43
N PHE A 393 -34.12 -23.31 37.14
CA PHE A 393 -35.48 -23.32 37.67
C PHE A 393 -35.67 -24.66 38.37
N ASP A 394 -35.30 -24.66 39.65
CA ASP A 394 -35.56 -25.76 40.58
C ASP A 394 -37.06 -25.99 40.74
N ALA A 395 -37.39 -27.27 40.83
CA ALA A 395 -38.70 -27.79 41.15
C ALA A 395 -39.04 -27.56 42.64
N ALA A 396 -40.20 -26.99 42.90
CA ALA A 396 -41.04 -27.26 44.07
C ALA A 396 -42.50 -26.93 43.76
#